data_AF-A0A811Y4X6-F1
#
_entry.id   AF-A0A811Y4X6-F1
#
_cell.length_a   1.000
_cell.length_b   1.000
_cell.length_c   1.000
_cell.angle_alpha   90.00
_cell.angle_beta   90.00
_cell.angle_gamma   90.00
#
_symmetry.space_group_name_H-M   'P 1'
#
loop_
_entity.id
_entity.type
_entity.pdbx_description
1 polymer ?
#
loop_
_entity_poly.entity_id
_entity_poly.type
_entity_poly.pdbx_seq_one_letter_code
_entity_poly.pdbx_strand_id
1 'polypeptide(L)'
;MHCQTLEPPVAFFFFASGILPALSQSASGEGTSGYETQETGRQSPGFRELPGTARGRARVQSPGRGRSKAHGPPGRRSRNYISREALGTEGAAGAAGKGRRARAGRAARGWRLRECSHFPARCSTTPGGRWAPAARWPSCWPAATPGPRSPRTSRTRSLLFFQLWMGSHPRGDAKILDDRISQKTLGQWIAENQDCLGSKVKDMFHGKLPFLFKVLSVETALSIQAHPNKELAEKLHLQAPEHYPDANHKPEMAVALTSFQGLCGFRPVEEILTFLTKVPEFQFLIGDKAATQLKQSMGGDSRSMASALQSCFSHLMKSEKKVVVEQLNLLVKRISQQVAAGNNMEDIYGELLLQLHQQYPGDIGCFAIYFLNLLTLKPGEAMFLEANVPHAYLKGDCVECMACSDNTVRAGLTPKFIDVPTLCEMLSYTPSKDRLFLPAQSQEDPYLSIYDPPVPDFTVMKMQVPGSVAEYKVLAVDSASILLVVQGRVTASTPTAQTPIPLQRGGVLFIGANEGVSLKLAMPGDLLLFRACCLL
;
A
#
# COMPACT_ATOMS: atom_id res chain seq x y z
N MET A 1 2.73 -62.51 6.42
CA MET A 1 3.68 -61.89 5.47
C MET A 1 3.49 -62.55 4.13
N HIS A 2 2.84 -61.92 3.16
CA HIS A 2 3.05 -62.21 1.73
C HIS A 2 2.49 -61.05 0.91
N CYS A 3 3.33 -60.58 0.01
CA CYS A 3 3.12 -59.45 -0.88
C CYS A 3 2.27 -59.94 -2.07
N GLN A 4 1.28 -59.15 -2.48
CA GLN A 4 0.57 -59.36 -3.74
C GLN A 4 0.56 -58.07 -4.55
N THR A 5 1.27 -58.14 -5.66
CA THR A 5 1.15 -57.33 -6.87
C THR A 5 -0.12 -57.69 -7.63
N LEU A 6 -0.87 -56.69 -8.10
CA LEU A 6 -1.83 -56.81 -9.20
C LEU A 6 -1.77 -55.54 -10.07
N GLU A 7 -1.44 -55.72 -11.34
CA GLU A 7 -1.89 -54.90 -12.48
C GLU A 7 -2.87 -55.75 -13.33
N PRO A 8 -3.45 -55.25 -14.44
CA PRO A 8 -4.42 -54.16 -14.65
C PRO A 8 -5.70 -54.74 -15.36
N PRO A 9 -6.72 -53.97 -15.84
CA PRO A 9 -6.66 -53.34 -17.18
C PRO A 9 -7.57 -52.09 -17.45
N VAL A 10 -7.07 -51.22 -18.34
CA VAL A 10 -7.69 -50.64 -19.58
C VAL A 10 -9.03 -49.84 -19.56
N ALA A 11 -9.02 -48.75 -20.36
CA ALA A 11 -10.12 -48.00 -21.02
C ALA A 11 -10.71 -46.78 -20.25
N PHE A 12 -11.07 -45.61 -20.81
CA PHE A 12 -11.29 -45.07 -22.17
C PHE A 12 -11.04 -43.53 -22.19
N PHE A 13 -10.87 -42.98 -23.40
CA PHE A 13 -10.90 -41.56 -23.75
C PHE A 13 -12.21 -40.83 -23.36
N PHE A 14 -12.15 -39.51 -23.10
CA PHE A 14 -12.98 -38.51 -23.81
C PHE A 14 -12.42 -37.08 -23.67
N PHE A 15 -12.41 -36.38 -24.80
CA PHE A 15 -12.17 -34.94 -24.96
C PHE A 15 -13.40 -34.13 -24.53
N ALA A 16 -13.19 -32.97 -23.93
CA ALA A 16 -14.12 -31.84 -24.04
C ALA A 16 -13.34 -30.51 -23.96
N SER A 17 -13.13 -29.93 -25.13
CA SER A 17 -12.77 -28.54 -25.40
C SER A 17 -13.99 -27.61 -25.20
N GLY A 18 -13.75 -26.37 -24.75
CA GLY A 18 -14.76 -25.31 -24.64
C GLY A 18 -14.20 -24.08 -23.90
N ILE A 19 -13.40 -23.22 -24.57
CA ILE A 19 -13.79 -21.95 -25.20
C ILE A 19 -13.95 -20.78 -24.19
N LEU A 20 -13.03 -19.82 -24.28
CA LEU A 20 -13.20 -18.42 -23.90
C LEU A 20 -13.21 -17.60 -25.20
N PRO A 21 -14.11 -16.62 -25.38
CA PRO A 21 -14.14 -15.85 -26.62
C PRO A 21 -13.04 -14.78 -26.64
N ALA A 22 -12.40 -14.70 -27.81
CA ALA A 22 -11.49 -13.63 -28.20
C ALA A 22 -12.30 -12.37 -28.58
N LEU A 23 -11.83 -11.20 -28.16
CA LEU A 23 -12.30 -9.90 -28.64
C LEU A 23 -11.53 -9.55 -29.92
N SER A 24 -12.22 -9.49 -31.06
CA SER A 24 -11.69 -8.96 -32.32
C SER A 24 -12.08 -7.50 -32.51
N GLN A 25 -11.09 -6.68 -32.84
CA GLN A 25 -11.25 -5.36 -33.45
C GLN A 25 -11.78 -5.50 -34.88
N SER A 26 -12.57 -4.52 -35.35
CA SER A 26 -12.68 -4.21 -36.78
C SER A 26 -12.86 -2.70 -36.97
N ALA A 27 -11.98 -2.13 -37.78
CA ALA A 27 -12.05 -0.76 -38.30
C ALA A 27 -12.54 -0.76 -39.75
N SER A 28 -13.15 0.38 -40.14
CA SER A 28 -13.25 1.00 -41.47
C SER A 28 -13.92 0.26 -42.65
N GLY A 29 -14.86 0.96 -43.29
CA GLY A 29 -15.34 0.68 -44.65
C GLY A 29 -16.41 1.69 -45.10
N GLU A 30 -16.02 2.62 -45.96
CA GLU A 30 -16.85 3.65 -46.63
C GLU A 30 -17.85 3.05 -47.64
N GLY A 31 -18.92 3.80 -47.99
CA GLY A 31 -19.79 3.44 -49.13
C GLY A 31 -21.12 4.20 -49.24
N THR A 32 -21.04 5.36 -49.90
CA THR A 32 -22.06 6.28 -50.47
C THR A 32 -23.40 5.73 -51.02
N SER A 33 -24.51 6.42 -50.69
CA SER A 33 -25.59 6.98 -51.57
C SER A 33 -26.68 7.56 -50.64
N GLY A 34 -27.15 8.80 -50.67
CA GLY A 34 -27.33 9.78 -51.75
C GLY A 34 -28.83 9.94 -52.01
N TYR A 35 -29.52 10.89 -51.35
CA TYR A 35 -30.64 11.68 -51.89
C TYR A 35 -30.93 12.90 -50.99
N GLU A 36 -30.92 14.08 -51.62
CA GLU A 36 -31.08 15.42 -51.07
C GLU A 36 -32.52 15.73 -50.62
N THR A 37 -32.69 16.62 -49.65
CA THR A 37 -33.24 17.98 -49.89
C THR A 37 -33.17 18.86 -48.62
N GLN A 38 -32.61 20.07 -48.82
CA GLN A 38 -32.95 21.39 -48.25
C GLN A 38 -33.38 21.46 -46.76
N GLU A 39 -32.81 22.29 -45.88
CA GLU A 39 -32.68 23.74 -46.00
C GLU A 39 -31.73 24.27 -44.89
N THR A 40 -30.96 25.29 -45.23
CA THR A 40 -29.96 25.99 -44.40
C THR A 40 -30.58 27.12 -43.58
N GLY A 41 -30.03 27.44 -42.39
CA GLY A 41 -30.17 28.80 -41.85
C GLY A 41 -29.99 28.95 -40.35
N ARG A 42 -28.79 29.34 -39.92
CA ARG A 42 -28.44 29.77 -38.56
C ARG A 42 -28.75 31.27 -38.36
N GLN A 43 -28.94 31.62 -37.08
CA GLN A 43 -28.78 32.91 -36.38
C GLN A 43 -30.02 33.81 -36.13
N SER A 44 -30.23 34.05 -34.83
CA SER A 44 -31.00 35.11 -34.13
C SER A 44 -30.61 36.53 -34.60
N PRO A 45 -31.29 37.67 -34.28
CA PRO A 45 -31.95 38.01 -33.00
C PRO A 45 -33.19 38.96 -33.08
N GLY A 46 -33.70 39.40 -31.92
CA GLY A 46 -34.38 40.70 -31.80
C GLY A 46 -35.62 40.72 -30.91
N PHE A 47 -35.56 41.47 -29.81
CA PHE A 47 -36.72 42.21 -29.29
C PHE A 47 -36.25 43.45 -28.50
N ARG A 48 -36.67 44.62 -28.97
CA ARG A 48 -36.66 45.89 -28.25
C ARG A 48 -37.70 46.79 -28.89
N GLU A 49 -38.57 47.40 -28.09
CA GLU A 49 -38.91 48.83 -28.20
C GLU A 49 -39.62 49.34 -26.92
N LEU A 50 -39.37 50.61 -26.60
CA LEU A 50 -39.87 51.46 -25.50
C LEU A 50 -40.68 52.63 -26.13
N PRO A 51 -41.44 53.44 -25.36
CA PRO A 51 -40.92 54.72 -24.78
C PRO A 51 -41.55 55.10 -23.40
N GLY A 52 -40.84 55.75 -22.45
CA GLY A 52 -40.73 57.21 -22.21
C GLY A 52 -41.88 57.79 -21.34
N THR A 53 -41.72 58.27 -20.09
CA THR A 53 -41.22 59.62 -19.70
C THR A 53 -41.21 59.82 -18.16
N ALA A 54 -40.62 60.94 -17.69
CA ALA A 54 -39.95 61.15 -16.38
C ALA A 54 -40.62 62.11 -15.37
N ARG A 55 -40.01 62.20 -14.15
CA ARG A 55 -39.92 63.28 -13.10
C ARG A 55 -40.37 62.77 -11.69
N GLY A 56 -39.78 63.08 -10.53
CA GLY A 56 -38.65 63.93 -10.10
C GLY A 56 -38.44 63.91 -8.55
N ARG A 57 -37.18 64.19 -8.15
CA ARG A 57 -36.49 64.53 -6.85
C ARG A 57 -37.23 64.89 -5.54
N ALA A 58 -36.62 64.51 -4.39
CA ALA A 58 -36.13 65.38 -3.26
C ALA A 58 -35.36 64.54 -2.17
N ARG A 59 -34.05 64.72 -1.91
CA ARG A 59 -33.36 65.39 -0.74
C ARG A 59 -33.92 65.05 0.66
N VAL A 60 -33.12 64.65 1.68
CA VAL A 60 -32.37 65.53 2.61
C VAL A 60 -31.33 64.75 3.50
N GLN A 61 -30.12 65.31 3.58
CA GLN A 61 -29.08 65.48 4.64
C GLN A 61 -28.66 64.41 5.69
N SER A 62 -27.33 64.29 5.85
CA SER A 62 -26.57 63.90 7.07
C SER A 62 -26.25 65.14 7.95
N PRO A 63 -25.72 65.04 9.20
CA PRO A 63 -24.26 64.85 9.37
C PRO A 63 -23.78 64.13 10.65
N GLY A 64 -22.54 63.62 10.60
CA GLY A 64 -21.76 63.23 11.78
C GLY A 64 -20.31 62.91 11.41
N ARG A 65 -19.41 63.87 11.61
CA ARG A 65 -17.98 63.83 11.26
C ARG A 65 -17.14 63.11 12.32
N GLY A 66 -16.13 62.36 11.88
CA GLY A 66 -14.97 61.93 12.68
C GLY A 66 -13.80 61.55 11.76
N ARG A 67 -12.81 62.45 11.65
CA ARG A 67 -11.51 62.35 10.94
C ARG A 67 -10.67 61.16 11.47
N SER A 68 -9.65 60.58 10.83
CA SER A 68 -8.85 60.91 9.63
C SER A 68 -7.88 59.74 9.30
N LYS A 69 -7.55 59.60 8.00
CA LYS A 69 -6.28 59.15 7.36
C LYS A 69 -5.82 57.68 7.58
N ALA A 70 -5.90 56.77 6.60
CA ALA A 70 -5.20 56.66 5.30
C ALA A 70 -3.71 56.27 5.39
N HIS A 71 -3.36 55.04 5.00
CA HIS A 71 -2.54 54.71 3.81
C HIS A 71 -2.48 53.19 3.57
N GLY A 72 -2.61 52.80 2.29
CA GLY A 72 -2.52 51.43 1.79
C GLY A 72 -1.09 50.94 1.49
N PRO A 73 -0.94 49.77 0.82
CA PRO A 73 0.09 48.74 1.06
C PRO A 73 1.20 48.76 -0.03
N PRO A 74 2.17 47.80 -0.14
CA PRO A 74 1.95 46.39 -0.57
C PRO A 74 2.91 45.33 0.04
N GLY A 75 2.64 44.04 -0.21
CA GLY A 75 3.35 42.90 0.38
C GLY A 75 4.66 42.47 -0.29
N ARG A 76 5.29 41.40 0.23
CA ARG A 76 6.07 40.39 -0.51
C ARG A 76 6.57 39.25 0.40
N ARG A 77 6.85 38.14 -0.29
CA ARG A 77 7.33 36.81 0.09
C ARG A 77 8.62 36.76 0.94
N SER A 78 8.76 35.61 1.60
CA SER A 78 9.92 34.71 1.69
C SER A 78 10.95 34.79 2.84
N ARG A 79 11.16 33.58 3.40
CA ARG A 79 12.40 32.90 3.84
C ARG A 79 12.97 33.09 5.26
N ASN A 80 13.18 31.91 5.84
CA ASN A 80 14.30 31.42 6.66
C ASN A 80 14.59 32.09 8.00
N TYR A 81 14.41 31.29 9.07
CA TYR A 81 15.05 31.49 10.36
C TYR A 81 16.20 30.48 10.52
N ILE A 82 17.43 30.98 10.49
CA ILE A 82 18.55 30.44 11.28
C ILE A 82 19.14 31.65 11.98
N SER A 83 19.18 31.61 13.32
CA SER A 83 19.90 32.58 14.14
C SER A 83 20.92 31.83 14.99
N ARG A 84 22.21 32.01 14.65
CA ARG A 84 23.32 32.14 15.61
C ARG A 84 23.14 33.49 16.35
N GLU A 85 23.67 33.82 17.51
CA GLU A 85 24.95 33.50 18.17
C GLU A 85 24.92 34.17 19.56
N ALA A 86 25.79 33.73 20.49
CA ALA A 86 26.55 34.53 21.48
C ALA A 86 26.92 33.64 22.67
N LEU A 87 28.07 33.72 23.35
CA LEU A 87 29.36 34.43 23.23
C LEU A 87 30.21 33.83 24.37
N GLY A 88 31.54 33.76 24.23
CA GLY A 88 32.42 33.36 25.34
C GLY A 88 33.86 33.10 24.90
N THR A 89 34.61 34.18 24.80
CA THR A 89 36.03 34.32 24.43
C THR A 89 37.02 33.87 25.51
N GLU A 90 38.21 33.44 25.05
CA GLU A 90 39.59 33.71 25.52
C GLU A 90 40.47 32.46 25.22
N GLY A 91 41.68 32.50 24.69
CA GLY A 91 42.58 33.57 24.28
C GLY A 91 44.02 33.01 24.24
N ALA A 92 44.71 33.18 23.10
CA ALA A 92 46.18 33.18 22.89
C ALA A 92 47.01 31.91 23.21
N ALA A 93 48.17 31.62 22.62
CA ALA A 93 48.90 32.00 21.40
C ALA A 93 50.20 31.16 21.41
N GLY A 94 50.80 30.91 20.24
CA GLY A 94 52.27 30.89 20.16
C GLY A 94 53.00 29.64 19.62
N ALA A 95 53.57 29.84 18.44
CA ALA A 95 54.94 29.46 18.03
C ALA A 95 55.18 28.19 17.19
N ALA A 96 55.86 28.47 16.07
CA ALA A 96 56.31 27.60 15.01
C ALA A 96 57.60 26.82 15.34
N GLY A 97 57.83 25.70 14.65
CA GLY A 97 59.09 24.96 14.75
C GLY A 97 59.26 23.83 13.72
N LYS A 98 59.89 24.19 12.58
CA LYS A 98 60.81 23.44 11.69
C LYS A 98 60.64 21.92 11.47
N GLY A 99 60.66 21.55 10.19
CA GLY A 99 60.49 20.21 9.70
C GLY A 99 61.69 19.27 9.79
N ARG A 100 61.43 18.00 9.48
CA ARG A 100 62.38 16.99 9.02
C ARG A 100 61.67 16.05 8.04
N ARG A 101 62.26 15.92 6.84
CA ARG A 101 61.95 14.86 5.86
C ARG A 101 62.44 13.52 6.41
N ALA A 102 61.59 12.50 6.35
CA ALA A 102 62.01 11.10 6.36
C ALA A 102 61.17 10.32 5.33
N ARG A 103 61.86 9.37 4.68
CA ARG A 103 61.54 8.73 3.41
C ARG A 103 60.28 7.87 3.40
N ALA A 104 59.69 7.89 2.20
CA ALA A 104 58.86 6.91 1.53
C ALA A 104 58.97 5.46 2.05
N GLY A 105 57.80 4.84 2.22
CA GLY A 105 57.65 3.41 2.39
C GLY A 105 56.28 3.05 2.96
N ARG A 106 55.23 3.06 2.13
CA ARG A 106 54.05 2.23 2.38
C ARG A 106 53.16 2.09 1.15
N ALA A 107 53.07 0.84 0.72
CA ALA A 107 52.13 0.22 -0.21
C ALA A 107 50.80 0.97 -0.40
N ALA A 108 50.61 1.52 -1.60
CA ALA A 108 49.28 1.74 -2.16
C ALA A 108 48.70 0.38 -2.57
N ARG A 109 48.04 -0.31 -1.64
CA ARG A 109 47.06 -1.35 -2.00
C ARG A 109 45.76 -0.62 -2.29
N GLY A 110 45.39 -0.61 -3.57
CA GLY A 110 44.14 -0.03 -4.04
C GLY A 110 42.96 -0.60 -3.27
N TRP A 111 42.18 0.29 -2.65
CA TRP A 111 40.83 -0.01 -2.22
C TRP A 111 39.99 -0.14 -3.49
N ARG A 112 39.84 -1.37 -4.00
CA ARG A 112 38.74 -1.67 -4.92
C ARG A 112 37.45 -1.49 -4.12
N LEU A 113 36.61 -0.56 -4.55
CA LEU A 113 35.19 -0.53 -4.23
C LEU A 113 34.65 -1.96 -4.42
N ARG A 114 34.14 -2.58 -3.35
CA ARG A 114 33.49 -3.88 -3.47
C ARG A 114 32.16 -3.65 -4.19
N GLU A 115 32.01 -4.30 -5.33
CA GLU A 115 30.96 -4.07 -6.32
C GLU A 115 29.55 -4.35 -5.73
N CYS A 116 28.66 -3.34 -5.82
CA CYS A 116 27.24 -3.46 -5.53
C CYS A 116 26.62 -4.53 -6.42
N SER A 117 25.88 -5.45 -5.81
CA SER A 117 25.78 -6.80 -6.33
C SER A 117 24.28 -7.14 -6.43
N HIS A 118 23.83 -7.58 -7.63
CA HIS A 118 22.41 -7.71 -8.02
C HIS A 118 21.99 -9.17 -8.14
N PHE A 119 20.94 -9.61 -7.44
CA PHE A 119 20.59 -11.03 -7.42
C PHE A 119 19.10 -11.32 -7.39
N PRO A 120 18.67 -12.48 -7.94
CA PRO A 120 17.29 -12.92 -7.79
C PRO A 120 17.02 -13.35 -6.34
N ALA A 121 15.86 -13.00 -5.79
CA ALA A 121 15.51 -13.36 -4.43
C ALA A 121 14.39 -14.42 -4.38
N ARG A 122 14.62 -15.56 -3.72
CA ARG A 122 13.54 -16.52 -3.39
C ARG A 122 12.88 -16.08 -2.09
N CYS A 123 11.65 -15.61 -2.23
CA CYS A 123 10.85 -15.04 -1.15
C CYS A 123 10.23 -16.13 -0.28
N SER A 124 10.04 -15.84 1.01
CA SER A 124 9.23 -16.70 1.88
C SER A 124 7.75 -16.61 1.48
N THR A 125 7.06 -17.74 1.57
CA THR A 125 5.66 -17.86 1.18
C THR A 125 4.87 -18.53 2.30
N THR A 126 3.70 -18.00 2.61
CA THR A 126 2.72 -18.63 3.52
C THR A 126 1.62 -19.27 2.68
N PRO A 127 1.25 -20.54 2.89
CA PRO A 127 0.16 -21.18 2.13
C PRO A 127 -1.20 -20.44 2.33
N GLY A 128 -2.05 -20.33 1.31
CA GLY A 128 -3.45 -19.87 1.41
C GLY A 128 -4.06 -18.96 0.33
N GLY A 129 -3.34 -18.45 -0.69
CA GLY A 129 -3.89 -17.42 -1.63
C GLY A 129 -3.67 -17.66 -3.14
N ARG A 130 -4.29 -16.90 -4.05
CA ARG A 130 -4.33 -17.21 -5.51
C ARG A 130 -3.03 -17.04 -6.27
N TRP A 131 -2.00 -16.49 -5.63
CA TRP A 131 -0.73 -16.20 -6.29
C TRP A 131 0.23 -17.40 -6.21
N ALA A 132 0.62 -17.92 -7.37
CA ALA A 132 1.70 -18.89 -7.48
C ALA A 132 2.90 -18.21 -8.16
N PRO A 133 4.08 -18.10 -7.50
CA PRO A 133 5.31 -17.83 -8.24
C PRO A 133 5.51 -18.96 -9.24
N ALA A 134 5.98 -18.64 -10.45
CA ALA A 134 6.28 -19.65 -11.44
C ALA A 134 7.18 -20.73 -10.81
N ALA A 135 6.65 -21.94 -10.66
CA ALA A 135 7.44 -23.07 -10.22
C ALA A 135 8.48 -23.35 -11.30
N ARG A 136 9.76 -23.26 -10.90
CA ARG A 136 11.00 -23.56 -11.64
C ARG A 136 11.64 -22.35 -12.34
N TRP A 137 12.78 -21.96 -11.78
CA TRP A 137 13.93 -21.52 -12.57
C TRP A 137 14.41 -22.72 -13.39
N PRO A 138 14.60 -22.63 -14.72
CA PRO A 138 15.37 -23.64 -15.42
C PRO A 138 16.81 -23.49 -14.94
N SER A 139 17.35 -24.53 -14.30
CA SER A 139 18.79 -24.70 -14.14
C SER A 139 19.39 -24.86 -15.54
N CYS A 140 19.82 -23.76 -16.15
CA CYS A 140 20.53 -23.80 -17.42
C CYS A 140 21.98 -23.41 -17.13
N TRP A 141 22.85 -24.40 -16.96
CA TRP A 141 24.27 -24.37 -17.38
C TRP A 141 24.58 -25.73 -18.05
N PRO A 142 25.47 -25.78 -19.06
CA PRO A 142 25.64 -26.97 -19.89
C PRO A 142 26.64 -27.93 -19.25
N ALA A 143 26.25 -29.19 -19.05
CA ALA A 143 27.19 -30.29 -18.83
C ALA A 143 26.70 -31.55 -19.55
N ALA A 144 27.44 -31.88 -20.61
CA ALA A 144 27.72 -33.18 -21.22
C ALA A 144 26.69 -34.34 -21.15
N THR A 145 26.28 -34.76 -22.35
CA THR A 145 25.91 -36.13 -22.83
C THR A 145 24.74 -36.91 -22.17
N PRO A 146 23.91 -37.62 -22.99
CA PRO A 146 22.65 -38.20 -22.52
C PRO A 146 22.81 -39.63 -21.99
N GLY A 147 22.20 -39.91 -20.83
CA GLY A 147 21.88 -41.26 -20.35
C GLY A 147 20.39 -41.32 -19.99
N PRO A 148 19.71 -42.47 -20.16
CA PRO A 148 18.25 -42.53 -20.15
C PRO A 148 17.71 -42.36 -18.72
N ARG A 149 16.90 -41.33 -18.48
CA ARG A 149 16.17 -41.14 -17.22
C ARG A 149 14.66 -41.23 -17.45
N SER A 150 14.06 -42.16 -16.73
CA SER A 150 12.62 -42.35 -16.53
C SER A 150 11.92 -41.07 -16.01
N PRO A 151 10.70 -40.74 -16.49
CA PRO A 151 10.00 -39.54 -16.07
C PRO A 151 9.28 -39.77 -14.72
N ARG A 152 9.86 -39.29 -13.63
CA ARG A 152 9.09 -39.03 -12.40
C ARG A 152 8.32 -37.72 -12.56
N THR A 153 7.04 -37.83 -12.90
CA THR A 153 6.08 -36.72 -12.87
C THR A 153 5.80 -36.31 -11.42
N SER A 154 6.48 -35.27 -10.95
CA SER A 154 6.09 -34.60 -9.70
C SER A 154 4.79 -33.82 -9.95
N ARG A 155 3.65 -34.33 -9.48
CA ARG A 155 2.39 -33.59 -9.36
C ARG A 155 2.62 -32.37 -8.45
N THR A 156 2.90 -31.20 -9.02
CA THR A 156 2.90 -29.94 -8.27
C THR A 156 1.46 -29.59 -7.94
N ARG A 157 1.03 -29.87 -6.70
CA ARG A 157 -0.08 -29.12 -6.09
C ARG A 157 0.31 -27.64 -6.16
N SER A 158 -0.46 -26.82 -6.87
CA SER A 158 -0.37 -25.37 -6.80
C SER A 158 -0.70 -24.97 -5.37
N LEU A 159 0.33 -24.86 -4.52
CA LEU A 159 0.18 -24.26 -3.21
C LEU A 159 -0.16 -22.79 -3.45
N LEU A 160 -1.43 -22.48 -3.24
CA LEU A 160 -1.93 -21.13 -3.15
C LEU A 160 -1.11 -20.43 -2.05
N PHE A 161 -0.60 -19.20 -2.26
CA PHE A 161 0.16 -18.44 -1.27
C PHE A 161 -0.53 -17.13 -0.86
N PHE A 162 -0.60 -16.89 0.44
CA PHE A 162 -1.23 -15.73 1.07
C PHE A 162 -0.36 -14.48 0.97
N GLN A 163 0.96 -14.63 1.13
CA GLN A 163 1.93 -13.52 1.03
C GLN A 163 3.24 -13.97 0.37
N LEU A 164 3.86 -13.05 -0.39
CA LEU A 164 5.23 -13.11 -0.89
C LEU A 164 6.04 -12.03 -0.17
N TRP A 165 7.09 -12.37 0.58
CA TRP A 165 7.91 -11.39 1.30
C TRP A 165 9.23 -11.11 0.60
N MET A 166 9.51 -9.84 0.34
CA MET A 166 10.71 -9.36 -0.35
C MET A 166 11.41 -8.32 0.55
N GLY A 167 12.55 -8.70 1.10
CA GLY A 167 13.32 -7.86 2.01
C GLY A 167 14.22 -8.69 2.92
N SER A 168 14.72 -8.06 3.98
CA SER A 168 15.63 -8.67 4.95
C SER A 168 15.00 -8.89 6.33
N HIS A 169 13.67 -8.98 6.41
CA HIS A 169 12.97 -9.16 7.67
C HIS A 169 13.33 -10.52 8.32
N PRO A 170 13.67 -10.61 9.62
CA PRO A 170 14.15 -11.85 10.24
C PRO A 170 13.23 -13.07 10.08
N ARG A 171 11.90 -12.86 10.06
CA ARG A 171 10.89 -13.92 9.88
C ARG A 171 10.72 -14.39 8.42
N GLY A 172 11.30 -13.69 7.45
CA GLY A 172 11.09 -13.94 6.03
C GLY A 172 12.21 -13.38 5.16
N ASP A 173 13.45 -13.54 5.59
CA ASP A 173 14.63 -12.99 4.93
C ASP A 173 14.80 -13.62 3.54
N ALA A 174 14.84 -12.78 2.50
CA ALA A 174 14.84 -13.24 1.13
C ALA A 174 16.15 -13.98 0.81
N LYS A 175 16.06 -15.12 0.14
CA LYS A 175 17.25 -15.92 -0.22
C LYS A 175 17.86 -15.41 -1.50
N ILE A 176 19.18 -15.29 -1.53
CA ILE A 176 19.90 -14.91 -2.75
C ILE A 176 20.07 -16.14 -3.66
N LEU A 177 19.71 -16.00 -4.94
CA LEU A 177 19.85 -17.00 -5.98
C LEU A 177 21.05 -16.72 -6.89
N ASP A 178 22.22 -16.49 -6.29
CA ASP A 178 23.49 -16.38 -7.00
C ASP A 178 24.58 -17.14 -6.24
N ASP A 179 25.05 -18.23 -6.85
CA ASP A 179 26.02 -19.14 -6.24
C ASP A 179 27.42 -18.52 -6.05
N ARG A 180 27.67 -17.34 -6.65
CA ARG A 180 28.93 -16.59 -6.47
C ARG A 180 28.97 -15.86 -5.13
N ILE A 181 27.82 -15.66 -4.48
CA ILE A 181 27.75 -15.06 -3.15
C ILE A 181 27.77 -16.15 -2.09
N SER A 182 28.62 -15.96 -1.09
CA SER A 182 28.71 -16.85 0.07
C SER A 182 27.48 -16.80 0.97
N GLN A 183 26.93 -15.60 1.21
CA GLN A 183 25.74 -15.37 2.03
C GLN A 183 24.49 -16.01 1.40
N LYS A 184 23.62 -16.57 2.25
CA LYS A 184 22.42 -17.27 1.80
C LYS A 184 21.18 -16.37 1.78
N THR A 185 21.19 -15.27 2.53
CA THR A 185 20.05 -14.37 2.65
C THR A 185 20.45 -12.91 2.41
N LEU A 186 19.46 -12.09 2.06
CA LEU A 186 19.63 -10.67 1.78
C LEU A 186 20.08 -9.92 3.04
N GLY A 187 19.51 -10.22 4.20
CA GLY A 187 19.93 -9.63 5.48
C GLY A 187 21.39 -9.91 5.83
N GLN A 188 21.85 -11.14 5.64
CA GLN A 188 23.26 -11.51 5.84
C GLN A 188 24.18 -10.73 4.89
N TRP A 189 23.80 -10.63 3.62
CA TRP A 189 24.60 -9.92 2.62
C TRP A 189 24.65 -8.41 2.89
N ILE A 190 23.53 -7.77 3.24
CA ILE A 190 23.48 -6.35 3.59
C ILE A 190 24.36 -6.05 4.82
N ALA A 191 24.35 -6.93 5.83
CA ALA A 191 25.17 -6.75 7.03
C ALA A 191 26.68 -6.62 6.73
N GLU A 192 27.15 -7.29 5.68
CA GLU A 192 28.56 -7.23 5.21
C GLU A 192 28.80 -6.17 4.13
N ASN A 193 27.75 -5.61 3.52
CA ASN A 193 27.82 -4.72 2.36
C ASN A 193 26.95 -3.47 2.53
N GLN A 194 26.93 -2.87 3.73
CA GLN A 194 25.99 -1.78 4.08
C GLN A 194 26.02 -0.56 3.15
N ASP A 195 27.11 -0.32 2.43
CA ASP A 195 27.20 0.76 1.45
C ASP A 195 26.21 0.58 0.27
N CYS A 196 25.72 -0.65 0.06
CA CYS A 196 24.65 -0.93 -0.92
C CYS A 196 23.34 -0.22 -0.59
N LEU A 197 23.13 0.24 0.65
CA LEU A 197 21.90 0.90 1.07
C LEU A 197 21.82 2.36 0.61
N GLY A 198 22.96 2.98 0.28
CA GLY A 198 23.07 4.43 0.16
C GLY A 198 23.39 5.07 1.52
N SER A 199 24.20 6.13 1.52
CA SER A 199 24.75 6.70 2.76
C SER A 199 23.66 7.21 3.71
N LYS A 200 22.66 7.94 3.18
CA LYS A 200 21.57 8.48 3.99
C LYS A 200 20.74 7.38 4.67
N VAL A 201 20.39 6.33 3.93
CA VAL A 201 19.59 5.20 4.45
C VAL A 201 20.39 4.42 5.48
N LYS A 202 21.68 4.17 5.20
CA LYS A 202 22.60 3.52 6.13
C LYS A 202 22.68 4.28 7.45
N ASP A 203 22.82 5.59 7.42
CA ASP A 203 22.95 6.42 8.62
C ASP A 203 21.64 6.49 9.40
N MET A 204 20.52 6.75 8.72
CA MET A 204 19.20 6.90 9.35
C MET A 204 18.65 5.60 9.95
N PHE A 205 18.85 4.47 9.27
CA PHE A 205 18.29 3.17 9.66
C PHE A 205 19.35 2.18 10.16
N HIS A 206 20.50 2.69 10.57
CA HIS A 206 21.58 1.94 11.23
C HIS A 206 22.03 0.70 10.43
N GLY A 207 22.25 0.88 9.13
CA GLY A 207 22.73 -0.18 8.23
C GLY A 207 21.71 -1.28 7.94
N LYS A 208 20.41 -1.02 8.13
CA LYS A 208 19.31 -1.95 7.82
C LYS A 208 18.46 -1.45 6.65
N LEU A 209 17.85 -2.39 5.93
CA LEU A 209 16.80 -2.06 4.96
C LEU A 209 15.53 -1.62 5.74
N PRO A 210 15.01 -0.40 5.51
CA PRO A 210 13.96 0.16 6.37
C PRO A 210 12.56 -0.39 6.11
N PHE A 211 12.37 -1.09 5.00
CA PHE A 211 11.06 -1.55 4.57
C PHE A 211 11.03 -3.05 4.27
N LEU A 212 9.82 -3.60 4.35
CA LEU A 212 9.46 -4.92 3.87
C LEU A 212 8.45 -4.76 2.73
N PHE A 213 8.78 -5.33 1.57
CA PHE A 213 7.94 -5.28 0.39
C PHE A 213 7.23 -6.61 0.19
N LYS A 214 5.95 -6.60 -0.19
CA LYS A 214 5.16 -7.82 -0.31
C LYS A 214 4.20 -7.81 -1.49
N VAL A 215 3.78 -9.01 -1.88
CA VAL A 215 2.53 -9.24 -2.62
C VAL A 215 1.59 -9.99 -1.70
N LEU A 216 0.37 -9.50 -1.56
CA LEU A 216 -0.69 -10.14 -0.79
C LEU A 216 -1.77 -10.65 -1.75
N SER A 217 -2.29 -11.85 -1.46
CA SER A 217 -3.48 -12.40 -2.13
C SER A 217 -4.50 -12.79 -1.07
N VAL A 218 -5.47 -11.91 -0.87
CA VAL A 218 -6.44 -11.95 0.23
C VAL A 218 -7.74 -12.58 -0.26
N GLU A 219 -8.11 -13.70 0.33
CA GLU A 219 -9.41 -14.35 0.09
C GLU A 219 -10.32 -14.35 1.32
N THR A 220 -9.72 -14.49 2.51
CA THR A 220 -10.38 -14.33 3.81
C THR A 220 -9.94 -13.01 4.40
N ALA A 221 -10.89 -12.26 4.99
CA ALA A 221 -10.59 -10.97 5.59
C ALA A 221 -9.52 -11.12 6.68
N LEU A 222 -8.61 -10.15 6.74
CA LEU A 222 -7.59 -10.08 7.78
C LEU A 222 -8.13 -9.40 9.02
N SER A 223 -7.41 -9.55 10.13
CA SER A 223 -7.77 -8.88 11.37
C SER A 223 -7.86 -7.38 11.17
N ILE A 224 -8.90 -6.77 11.75
CA ILE A 224 -8.92 -5.33 11.92
C ILE A 224 -7.80 -4.98 12.88
N GLN A 225 -6.96 -4.04 12.49
CA GLN A 225 -5.76 -3.69 13.22
C GLN A 225 -5.44 -2.21 13.13
N ALA A 226 -4.63 -1.74 14.07
CA ALA A 226 -3.95 -0.46 14.03
C ALA A 226 -2.50 -0.64 14.50
N HIS A 227 -1.64 0.29 14.08
CA HIS A 227 -0.22 0.27 14.42
C HIS A 227 0.14 1.47 15.28
N PRO A 228 0.88 1.29 16.38
CA PRO A 228 1.28 2.42 17.22
C PRO A 228 2.22 3.34 16.45
N ASN A 229 2.16 4.63 16.77
CA ASN A 229 3.23 5.56 16.39
C ASN A 229 4.54 5.18 17.09
N LYS A 230 5.65 5.79 16.66
CA LYS A 230 6.99 5.42 17.14
C LYS A 230 7.14 5.52 18.65
N GLU A 231 6.67 6.62 19.24
CA GLU A 231 6.75 6.88 20.68
C GLU A 231 5.94 5.85 21.50
N LEU A 232 4.75 5.47 21.04
CA LEU A 232 3.92 4.47 21.71
C LEU A 232 4.50 3.07 21.51
N ALA A 233 5.05 2.76 20.34
CA ALA A 233 5.70 1.47 20.07
C ALA A 233 6.87 1.22 21.04
N GLU A 234 7.69 2.23 21.30
CA GLU A 234 8.78 2.16 22.27
C GLU A 234 8.27 1.85 23.69
N LYS A 235 7.21 2.54 24.13
CA LYS A 235 6.60 2.31 25.44
C LYS A 235 6.01 0.91 25.56
N LEU A 236 5.24 0.48 24.55
CA LEU A 236 4.59 -0.82 24.53
C LEU A 236 5.59 -1.97 24.48
N HIS A 237 6.67 -1.83 23.70
CA HIS A 237 7.75 -2.82 23.66
C HIS A 237 8.44 -3.00 25.02
N LEU A 238 8.65 -1.90 25.75
CA LEU A 238 9.23 -1.95 27.11
C LEU A 238 8.27 -2.58 28.13
N GLN A 239 6.96 -2.38 27.97
CA GLN A 239 5.95 -2.83 28.94
C GLN A 239 5.49 -4.27 28.71
N ALA A 240 5.31 -4.69 27.46
CA ALA A 240 4.77 -6.00 27.08
C ALA A 240 5.45 -6.54 25.79
N PRO A 241 6.76 -6.86 25.83
CA PRO A 241 7.54 -7.27 24.65
C PRO A 241 7.02 -8.55 23.97
N GLU A 242 6.28 -9.40 24.68
CA GLU A 242 5.62 -10.60 24.14
C GLU A 242 4.46 -10.27 23.18
N HIS A 243 3.85 -9.10 23.34
CA HIS A 243 2.77 -8.60 22.49
C HIS A 243 3.25 -7.55 21.48
N TYR A 244 4.29 -6.81 21.84
CA TYR A 244 4.90 -5.76 21.03
C TYR A 244 6.38 -6.08 20.83
N PRO A 245 6.74 -6.86 19.81
CA PRO A 245 8.06 -7.49 19.68
C PRO A 245 9.19 -6.54 19.31
N ASP A 246 8.90 -5.30 18.93
CA ASP A 246 9.88 -4.29 18.55
C ASP A 246 9.44 -2.88 18.93
N ALA A 247 10.40 -1.96 18.99
CA ALA A 247 10.16 -0.56 19.34
C ALA A 247 9.89 0.33 18.10
N ASN A 248 9.40 -0.24 16.99
CA ASN A 248 9.22 0.51 15.75
C ASN A 248 7.75 0.77 15.42
N HIS A 249 7.52 1.87 14.70
CA HIS A 249 6.22 2.11 14.07
C HIS A 249 6.03 1.17 12.88
N LYS A 250 4.81 1.14 12.34
CA LYS A 250 4.48 0.30 11.18
C LYS A 250 3.54 1.02 10.22
N PRO A 251 3.98 2.12 9.58
CA PRO A 251 3.27 2.65 8.42
C PRO A 251 3.25 1.59 7.31
N GLU A 252 2.12 1.47 6.62
CA GLU A 252 1.93 0.52 5.53
C GLU A 252 1.26 1.20 4.34
N MET A 253 1.48 0.70 3.13
CA MET A 253 0.79 1.14 1.93
C MET A 253 0.41 -0.06 1.09
N ALA A 254 -0.85 -0.11 0.66
CA ALA A 254 -1.36 -1.11 -0.26
C ALA A 254 -1.64 -0.46 -1.62
N VAL A 255 -1.10 -1.04 -2.69
CA VAL A 255 -1.41 -0.68 -4.09
C VAL A 255 -2.07 -1.87 -4.76
N ALA A 256 -3.29 -1.68 -5.24
CA ALA A 256 -4.11 -2.77 -5.75
C ALA A 256 -3.57 -3.37 -7.06
N LEU A 257 -3.51 -4.70 -7.14
CA LEU A 257 -3.18 -5.45 -8.37
C LEU A 257 -4.45 -5.94 -9.08
N THR A 258 -5.48 -6.29 -8.31
CA THR A 258 -6.84 -6.58 -8.78
C THR A 258 -7.81 -5.57 -8.17
N SER A 259 -9.12 -5.74 -8.36
CA SER A 259 -10.08 -5.12 -7.43
C SER A 259 -9.71 -5.56 -6.01
N PHE A 260 -9.48 -4.61 -5.11
CA PHE A 260 -8.98 -4.85 -3.76
C PHE A 260 -9.86 -4.15 -2.74
N GLN A 261 -10.49 -4.92 -1.87
CA GLN A 261 -11.43 -4.43 -0.87
C GLN A 261 -10.74 -4.36 0.50
N GLY A 262 -10.91 -3.24 1.20
CA GLY A 262 -10.32 -3.01 2.52
C GLY A 262 -11.14 -2.04 3.37
N LEU A 263 -10.90 -2.08 4.67
CA LEU A 263 -11.36 -1.08 5.63
C LEU A 263 -10.20 -0.13 5.93
N CYS A 264 -10.43 1.19 5.97
CA CYS A 264 -9.40 2.15 6.38
C CYS A 264 -9.98 3.40 7.04
N GLY A 265 -9.64 3.57 8.32
CA GLY A 265 -9.98 4.72 9.14
C GLY A 265 -11.47 4.89 9.40
N PHE A 266 -11.77 5.76 10.35
CA PHE A 266 -13.15 6.08 10.69
C PHE A 266 -13.84 6.82 9.54
N ARG A 267 -15.07 6.40 9.25
CA ARG A 267 -15.98 7.06 8.29
C ARG A 267 -16.58 8.34 8.87
N PRO A 268 -17.18 9.23 8.06
CA PRO A 268 -17.90 10.40 8.54
C PRO A 268 -18.95 10.05 9.61
N VAL A 269 -19.08 10.92 10.63
CA VAL A 269 -19.97 10.67 11.78
C VAL A 269 -21.43 10.54 11.35
N GLU A 270 -21.83 11.26 10.30
CA GLU A 270 -23.15 11.20 9.69
C GLU A 270 -23.51 9.78 9.22
N GLU A 271 -22.54 9.07 8.65
CA GLU A 271 -22.73 7.69 8.21
C GLU A 271 -22.86 6.74 9.41
N ILE A 272 -22.03 6.93 10.44
CA ILE A 272 -22.09 6.13 11.67
C ILE A 272 -23.47 6.28 12.33
N LEU A 273 -23.99 7.51 12.41
CA LEU A 273 -25.33 7.78 12.94
C LEU A 273 -26.45 7.17 12.08
N THR A 274 -26.24 7.09 10.76
CA THR A 274 -27.15 6.39 9.86
C THR A 274 -27.18 4.89 10.19
N PHE A 275 -26.02 4.25 10.41
CA PHE A 275 -25.99 2.84 10.85
C PHE A 275 -26.60 2.63 12.24
N LEU A 276 -26.35 3.54 13.19
CA LEU A 276 -27.01 3.51 14.50
C LEU A 276 -28.53 3.59 14.39
N THR A 277 -29.07 4.24 13.36
CA THR A 277 -30.52 4.31 13.13
C THR A 277 -31.04 3.06 12.42
N LYS A 278 -30.32 2.55 11.42
CA LYS A 278 -30.76 1.42 10.58
C LYS A 278 -30.46 0.05 11.14
N VAL A 279 -29.51 -0.05 12.07
CA VAL A 279 -29.03 -1.32 12.65
C VAL A 279 -29.26 -1.33 14.17
N PRO A 280 -30.48 -1.64 14.64
CA PRO A 280 -30.82 -1.75 16.06
C PRO A 280 -29.85 -2.56 16.93
N GLU A 281 -29.29 -3.66 16.42
CA GLU A 281 -28.35 -4.53 17.12
C GLU A 281 -27.01 -3.84 17.35
N PHE A 282 -26.59 -3.00 16.39
CA PHE A 282 -25.42 -2.15 16.54
C PHE A 282 -25.70 -1.03 17.55
N GLN A 283 -26.86 -0.38 17.44
CA GLN A 283 -27.29 0.65 18.39
C GLN A 283 -27.34 0.12 19.82
N PHE A 284 -27.83 -1.11 20.02
CA PHE A 284 -27.88 -1.77 21.33
C PHE A 284 -26.49 -1.90 21.96
N LEU A 285 -25.48 -2.31 21.18
CA LEU A 285 -24.10 -2.44 21.66
C LEU A 285 -23.44 -1.09 21.98
N ILE A 286 -23.80 -0.03 21.25
CA ILE A 286 -23.28 1.31 21.51
C ILE A 286 -23.98 1.97 22.71
N GLY A 287 -25.28 1.76 22.85
CA GLY A 287 -26.12 2.35 23.89
C GLY A 287 -26.52 3.81 23.64
N ASP A 288 -27.68 4.18 24.17
CA ASP A 288 -28.34 5.48 23.91
C ASP A 288 -27.46 6.68 24.27
N LYS A 289 -26.73 6.59 25.39
CA LYS A 289 -25.90 7.69 25.90
C LYS A 289 -24.77 8.04 24.92
N ALA A 290 -24.01 7.04 24.47
CA ALA A 290 -22.89 7.26 23.56
C ALA A 290 -23.39 7.69 22.17
N ALA A 291 -24.46 7.06 21.66
CA ALA A 291 -25.08 7.45 20.40
C ALA A 291 -25.59 8.91 20.43
N THR A 292 -26.20 9.33 21.55
CA THR A 292 -26.66 10.72 21.73
C THR A 292 -25.50 11.70 21.80
N GLN A 293 -24.42 11.37 22.51
CA GLN A 293 -23.20 12.19 22.55
C GLN A 293 -22.59 12.36 21.16
N LEU A 294 -22.50 11.28 20.37
CA LEU A 294 -22.02 11.35 18.99
C LEU A 294 -22.90 12.27 18.14
N LYS A 295 -24.22 12.16 18.25
CA LYS A 295 -25.16 13.04 17.55
C LYS A 295 -24.99 14.51 17.95
N GLN A 296 -24.81 14.79 19.25
CA GLN A 296 -24.60 16.15 19.76
C GLN A 296 -23.25 16.74 19.36
N SER A 297 -22.27 15.89 19.03
CA SER A 297 -20.97 16.35 18.54
C SER A 297 -21.01 16.89 17.11
N MET A 298 -22.09 16.64 16.35
CA MET A 298 -22.30 17.20 15.02
C MET A 298 -22.49 18.72 15.11
N GLY A 299 -21.42 19.47 14.80
CA GLY A 299 -21.37 20.94 14.94
C GLY A 299 -20.49 21.43 16.10
N GLY A 300 -19.90 20.52 16.88
CA GLY A 300 -18.86 20.81 17.86
C GLY A 300 -17.46 20.94 17.24
N ASP A 301 -16.45 21.18 18.09
CA ASP A 301 -15.05 21.14 17.66
C ASP A 301 -14.56 19.71 17.39
N SER A 302 -13.45 19.57 16.66
CA SER A 302 -12.90 18.26 16.29
C SER A 302 -12.55 17.38 17.50
N ARG A 303 -12.25 17.96 18.66
CA ARG A 303 -11.91 17.21 19.88
C ARG A 303 -13.15 16.59 20.52
N SER A 304 -14.24 17.35 20.59
CA SER A 304 -15.54 16.86 21.06
C SER A 304 -16.03 15.69 20.19
N MET A 305 -15.92 15.84 18.87
CA MET A 305 -16.24 14.78 17.92
C MET A 305 -15.38 13.52 18.11
N ALA A 306 -14.06 13.69 18.22
CA ALA A 306 -13.14 12.57 18.46
C ALA A 306 -13.46 11.83 19.77
N SER A 307 -13.72 12.57 20.85
CA SER A 307 -14.09 12.01 22.15
C SER A 307 -15.42 11.24 22.11
N ALA A 308 -16.44 11.79 21.44
CA ALA A 308 -17.72 11.11 21.29
C ALA A 308 -17.61 9.84 20.42
N LEU A 309 -16.80 9.88 19.35
CA LEU A 309 -16.52 8.73 18.51
C LEU A 309 -15.72 7.66 19.28
N GLN A 310 -14.73 8.06 20.06
CA GLN A 310 -13.98 7.19 20.96
C GLN A 310 -14.90 6.52 21.98
N SER A 311 -15.85 7.26 22.55
CA SER A 311 -16.86 6.73 23.49
C SER A 311 -17.68 5.61 22.85
N CYS A 312 -18.25 5.85 21.66
CA CYS A 312 -18.98 4.84 20.90
C CYS A 312 -18.13 3.62 20.58
N PHE A 313 -16.94 3.82 20.00
CA PHE A 313 -16.06 2.70 19.65
C PHE A 313 -15.63 1.90 20.89
N SER A 314 -15.35 2.58 22.00
CA SER A 314 -15.00 1.95 23.27
C SER A 314 -16.15 1.12 23.86
N HIS A 315 -17.40 1.58 23.73
CA HIS A 315 -18.58 0.81 24.16
C HIS A 315 -18.70 -0.49 23.37
N LEU A 316 -18.52 -0.45 22.05
CA LEU A 316 -18.46 -1.66 21.24
C LEU A 316 -17.34 -2.58 21.76
N MET A 317 -16.10 -2.10 21.79
CA MET A 317 -14.93 -2.92 22.11
C MET A 317 -14.92 -3.50 23.54
N LYS A 318 -15.65 -2.88 24.47
CA LYS A 318 -15.81 -3.35 25.86
C LYS A 318 -17.06 -4.21 26.07
N SER A 319 -17.87 -4.41 25.04
CA SER A 319 -19.07 -5.25 25.13
C SER A 319 -18.70 -6.70 25.46
N GLU A 320 -19.52 -7.35 26.29
CA GLU A 320 -19.30 -8.75 26.62
C GLU A 320 -19.44 -9.62 25.37
N LYS A 321 -18.51 -10.58 25.19
CA LYS A 321 -18.49 -11.47 24.03
C LYS A 321 -19.83 -12.17 23.81
N LYS A 322 -20.49 -12.62 24.88
CA LYS A 322 -21.79 -13.29 24.80
C LYS A 322 -22.86 -12.38 24.18
N VAL A 323 -22.92 -11.12 24.63
CA VAL A 323 -23.85 -10.11 24.13
C VAL A 323 -23.55 -9.79 22.66
N VAL A 324 -22.28 -9.64 22.28
CA VAL A 324 -21.87 -9.42 20.88
C VAL A 324 -22.34 -10.57 19.99
N VAL A 325 -22.15 -11.82 20.42
CA VAL A 325 -22.59 -13.01 19.67
C VAL A 325 -24.11 -13.03 19.52
N GLU A 326 -24.85 -12.74 20.58
CA GLU A 326 -26.32 -12.69 20.57
C GLU A 326 -26.82 -11.62 19.58
N GLN A 327 -26.30 -10.39 19.68
CA GLN A 327 -26.67 -9.29 18.79
C GLN A 327 -26.27 -9.56 17.33
N LEU A 328 -25.11 -10.16 17.09
CA LEU A 328 -24.69 -10.51 15.73
C LEU A 328 -25.61 -11.58 15.12
N ASN A 329 -26.01 -12.59 15.89
CA ASN A 329 -26.93 -13.63 15.42
C ASN A 329 -28.31 -13.06 15.07
N LEU A 330 -28.81 -12.10 15.86
CA LEU A 330 -30.05 -11.38 15.54
C LEU A 330 -29.93 -10.60 14.23
N LEU A 331 -28.83 -9.86 14.05
CA LEU A 331 -28.57 -9.08 12.85
C LEU A 331 -28.45 -9.97 11.60
N VAL A 332 -27.69 -11.06 11.69
CA VAL A 332 -27.54 -12.05 10.62
C VAL A 332 -28.90 -12.64 10.24
N LYS A 333 -29.69 -13.07 11.23
CA LYS A 333 -31.04 -13.59 11.00
C LYS A 333 -31.92 -12.56 10.29
N ARG A 334 -31.91 -11.30 10.73
CA ARG A 334 -32.69 -10.23 10.09
C ARG A 334 -32.26 -10.02 8.65
N ILE A 335 -30.96 -9.87 8.38
CA ILE A 335 -30.46 -9.65 7.01
C ILE A 335 -30.81 -10.84 6.12
N SER A 336 -30.57 -12.08 6.57
CA SER A 336 -30.90 -13.27 5.78
C SER A 336 -32.40 -13.36 5.45
N GLN A 337 -33.28 -13.01 6.39
CA GLN A 337 -34.73 -12.97 6.14
C GLN A 337 -35.13 -11.88 5.14
N GLN A 338 -34.53 -10.69 5.24
CA GLN A 338 -34.81 -9.59 4.31
C GLN A 338 -34.32 -9.92 2.89
N VAL A 339 -33.12 -10.48 2.76
CA VAL A 339 -32.58 -10.94 1.47
C VAL A 339 -33.46 -12.06 0.88
N ALA A 340 -33.89 -13.03 1.69
CA ALA A 340 -34.80 -14.09 1.25
C ALA A 340 -36.17 -13.56 0.81
N ALA A 341 -36.61 -12.42 1.35
CA ALA A 341 -37.82 -11.71 0.93
C ALA A 341 -37.61 -10.82 -0.31
N GLY A 342 -36.41 -10.78 -0.89
CA GLY A 342 -36.09 -9.99 -2.07
C GLY A 342 -35.74 -8.52 -1.80
N ASN A 343 -35.56 -8.13 -0.54
CA ASN A 343 -35.19 -6.76 -0.17
C ASN A 343 -33.68 -6.52 -0.32
N ASN A 344 -33.31 -5.33 -0.81
CA ASN A 344 -31.90 -4.91 -0.87
C ASN A 344 -31.42 -4.45 0.52
N MET A 345 -30.29 -4.98 0.98
CA MET A 345 -29.65 -4.66 2.27
C MET A 345 -28.28 -3.98 2.12
N GLU A 346 -27.96 -3.46 0.92
CA GLU A 346 -26.69 -2.80 0.61
C GLU A 346 -26.46 -1.55 1.46
N ASP A 347 -27.53 -0.83 1.82
CA ASP A 347 -27.49 0.39 2.63
C ASP A 347 -27.01 0.17 4.08
N ILE A 348 -26.94 -1.09 4.53
CA ILE A 348 -26.32 -1.50 5.81
C ILE A 348 -25.20 -2.54 5.62
N TYR A 349 -24.66 -2.66 4.41
CA TYR A 349 -23.62 -3.63 4.05
C TYR A 349 -23.99 -5.09 4.37
N GLY A 350 -25.25 -5.48 4.11
CA GLY A 350 -25.76 -6.81 4.47
C GLY A 350 -24.92 -7.97 3.92
N GLU A 351 -24.53 -7.93 2.65
CA GLU A 351 -23.70 -8.98 2.04
C GLU A 351 -22.32 -9.08 2.69
N LEU A 352 -21.66 -7.94 2.94
CA LEU A 352 -20.36 -7.91 3.61
C LEU A 352 -20.47 -8.46 5.03
N LEU A 353 -21.50 -8.08 5.80
CA LEU A 353 -21.70 -8.59 7.15
C LEU A 353 -21.90 -10.11 7.15
N LEU A 354 -22.72 -10.65 6.25
CA LEU A 354 -22.92 -12.09 6.14
C LEU A 354 -21.60 -12.81 5.77
N GLN A 355 -20.82 -12.25 4.85
CA GLN A 355 -19.51 -12.79 4.47
C GLN A 355 -18.54 -12.80 5.68
N LEU A 356 -18.44 -11.70 6.41
CA LEU A 356 -17.57 -11.60 7.58
C LEU A 356 -18.01 -12.51 8.70
N HIS A 357 -19.31 -12.65 8.95
CA HIS A 357 -19.84 -13.60 9.93
C HIS A 357 -19.55 -15.04 9.54
N GLN A 358 -19.61 -15.39 8.25
CA GLN A 358 -19.24 -16.73 7.78
C GLN A 358 -17.75 -17.02 8.04
N GLN A 359 -16.87 -16.02 7.85
CA GLN A 359 -15.43 -16.16 8.08
C GLN A 359 -15.07 -16.12 9.57
N TYR A 360 -15.79 -15.32 10.35
CA TYR A 360 -15.55 -15.05 11.78
C TYR A 360 -16.87 -15.05 12.58
N PRO A 361 -17.47 -16.23 12.82
CA PRO A 361 -18.74 -16.33 13.53
C PRO A 361 -18.65 -15.75 14.94
N GLY A 362 -19.54 -14.82 15.27
CA GLY A 362 -19.60 -14.20 16.59
C GLY A 362 -18.52 -13.15 16.87
N ASP A 363 -17.73 -12.75 15.89
CA ASP A 363 -16.63 -11.79 16.07
C ASP A 363 -17.12 -10.34 16.04
N ILE A 364 -16.62 -9.54 17.00
CA ILE A 364 -16.92 -8.11 17.16
C ILE A 364 -16.57 -7.27 15.93
N GLY A 365 -15.59 -7.69 15.14
CA GLY A 365 -15.17 -7.05 13.90
C GLY A 365 -16.27 -6.96 12.85
N CYS A 366 -17.30 -7.82 12.93
CA CYS A 366 -18.48 -7.71 12.07
C CYS A 366 -19.24 -6.39 12.31
N PHE A 367 -19.28 -5.89 13.55
CA PHE A 367 -19.89 -4.59 13.86
C PHE A 367 -18.94 -3.41 13.61
N ALA A 368 -17.62 -3.64 13.71
CA ALA A 368 -16.62 -2.59 13.50
C ALA A 368 -16.68 -2.00 12.08
N ILE A 369 -17.21 -2.72 11.08
CA ILE A 369 -17.39 -2.18 9.71
C ILE A 369 -18.26 -0.92 9.68
N TYR A 370 -19.19 -0.76 10.64
CA TYR A 370 -20.07 0.41 10.72
C TYR A 370 -19.34 1.67 11.20
N PHE A 371 -18.15 1.52 11.78
CA PHE A 371 -17.27 2.64 12.12
C PHE A 371 -16.27 2.98 11.01
N LEU A 372 -15.92 2.04 10.14
CA LEU A 372 -14.78 2.15 9.25
C LEU A 372 -15.19 2.37 7.79
N ASN A 373 -14.43 3.15 7.02
CA ASN A 373 -14.68 3.28 5.58
C ASN A 373 -14.43 1.95 4.88
N LEU A 374 -15.37 1.52 4.03
CA LEU A 374 -15.17 0.41 3.11
C LEU A 374 -14.67 0.96 1.76
N LEU A 375 -13.46 0.58 1.36
CA LEU A 375 -12.85 0.94 0.09
C LEU A 375 -12.84 -0.26 -0.86
N THR A 376 -13.08 0.01 -2.14
CA THR A 376 -12.82 -0.93 -3.24
C THR A 376 -11.87 -0.25 -4.22
N LEU A 377 -10.58 -0.57 -4.10
CA LEU A 377 -9.52 -0.01 -4.93
C LEU A 377 -9.49 -0.73 -6.29
N LYS A 378 -9.43 0.05 -7.37
CA LYS A 378 -9.14 -0.44 -8.72
C LYS A 378 -7.64 -0.74 -8.87
N PRO A 379 -7.22 -1.59 -9.81
CA PRO A 379 -5.81 -1.82 -10.08
C PRO A 379 -5.01 -0.51 -10.26
N GLY A 380 -3.97 -0.34 -9.44
CA GLY A 380 -3.15 0.88 -9.40
C GLY A 380 -3.66 1.99 -8.49
N GLU A 381 -4.87 1.90 -7.92
CA GLU A 381 -5.26 2.76 -6.79
C GLU A 381 -4.58 2.25 -5.50
N ALA A 382 -4.37 3.16 -4.56
CA ALA A 382 -3.66 2.86 -3.32
C ALA A 382 -4.37 3.43 -2.10
N MET A 383 -4.02 2.91 -0.93
CA MET A 383 -4.32 3.52 0.36
C MET A 383 -3.09 3.46 1.26
N PHE A 384 -2.89 4.51 2.05
CA PHE A 384 -1.85 4.58 3.06
C PHE A 384 -2.46 4.33 4.45
N LEU A 385 -1.78 3.52 5.24
CA LEU A 385 -2.19 3.10 6.57
C LEU A 385 -1.30 3.80 7.58
N GLU A 386 -1.79 4.95 8.05
CA GLU A 386 -1.12 5.75 9.06
C GLU A 386 -1.07 5.03 10.41
N ALA A 387 -0.12 5.45 11.26
CA ALA A 387 -0.15 5.08 12.66
C ALA A 387 -1.48 5.48 13.30
N ASN A 388 -1.96 4.67 14.24
CA ASN A 388 -3.17 4.89 15.02
C ASN A 388 -4.47 4.94 14.19
N VAL A 389 -4.46 4.48 12.94
CA VAL A 389 -5.64 4.38 12.09
C VAL A 389 -6.06 2.90 11.96
N PRO A 390 -7.32 2.55 12.32
CA PRO A 390 -7.80 1.17 12.22
C PRO A 390 -8.08 0.79 10.76
N HIS A 391 -7.66 -0.40 10.35
CA HIS A 391 -7.79 -0.88 8.97
C HIS A 391 -7.82 -2.41 8.90
N ALA A 392 -8.26 -2.96 7.76
CA ALA A 392 -8.24 -4.38 7.45
C ALA A 392 -8.24 -4.61 5.94
N TYR A 393 -7.61 -5.68 5.46
CA TYR A 393 -7.80 -6.13 4.08
C TYR A 393 -8.86 -7.21 4.03
N LEU A 394 -9.82 -7.09 3.11
CA LEU A 394 -10.97 -7.98 3.05
C LEU A 394 -10.87 -8.99 1.90
N LYS A 395 -10.47 -8.54 0.70
CA LYS A 395 -10.43 -9.38 -0.50
C LYS A 395 -9.61 -8.76 -1.63
N GLY A 396 -8.92 -9.59 -2.42
CA GLY A 396 -8.21 -9.19 -3.64
C GLY A 396 -6.69 -9.30 -3.51
N ASP A 397 -5.98 -8.95 -4.57
CA ASP A 397 -4.52 -8.96 -4.61
C ASP A 397 -3.97 -7.52 -4.59
N CYS A 398 -2.90 -7.31 -3.83
CA CYS A 398 -2.19 -6.03 -3.78
C CYS A 398 -0.68 -6.21 -3.64
N VAL A 399 0.05 -5.17 -3.98
CA VAL A 399 1.41 -4.95 -3.51
C VAL A 399 1.33 -4.18 -2.18
N GLU A 400 2.08 -4.62 -1.19
CA GLU A 400 2.19 -3.93 0.10
C GLU A 400 3.64 -3.49 0.35
N CYS A 401 3.84 -2.28 0.85
CA CYS A 401 5.12 -1.86 1.42
C CYS A 401 4.88 -1.33 2.83
N MET A 402 5.74 -1.69 3.76
CA MET A 402 5.62 -1.31 5.16
C MET A 402 6.98 -1.10 5.80
N ALA A 403 7.05 -0.29 6.85
CA ALA A 403 8.24 -0.26 7.71
C ALA A 403 8.49 -1.63 8.35
N CYS A 404 9.75 -1.94 8.67
CA CYS A 404 10.11 -3.17 9.35
C CYS A 404 9.64 -3.17 10.83
N SER A 405 8.42 -3.65 11.09
CA SER A 405 7.85 -3.87 12.42
C SER A 405 6.80 -4.99 12.41
N ASP A 406 6.64 -5.66 13.54
CA ASP A 406 5.62 -6.67 13.82
C ASP A 406 4.57 -6.20 14.85
N ASN A 407 4.58 -4.92 15.24
CA ASN A 407 3.61 -4.35 16.17
C ASN A 407 2.20 -4.28 15.56
N THR A 408 1.22 -4.90 16.23
CA THR A 408 -0.17 -4.94 15.76
C THR A 408 -1.13 -4.95 16.94
N VAL A 409 -1.94 -3.90 17.06
CA VAL A 409 -3.08 -3.84 17.99
C VAL A 409 -4.34 -4.21 17.22
N ARG A 410 -5.01 -5.29 17.61
CA ARG A 410 -6.18 -5.82 16.88
C ARG A 410 -7.48 -5.25 17.41
N ALA A 411 -8.50 -5.22 16.56
CA ALA A 411 -9.85 -4.72 16.86
C ALA A 411 -10.98 -5.68 16.44
N GLY A 412 -10.65 -6.89 15.97
CA GLY A 412 -11.62 -7.90 15.54
C GLY A 412 -11.18 -8.65 14.29
N LEU A 413 -12.07 -9.48 13.76
CA LEU A 413 -11.83 -10.45 12.69
C LEU A 413 -10.61 -11.32 12.98
N THR A 414 -10.53 -11.82 14.21
CA THR A 414 -9.33 -12.51 14.68
C THR A 414 -9.59 -13.44 15.87
N PRO A 415 -8.97 -14.63 15.91
CA PRO A 415 -8.95 -15.45 17.11
C PRO A 415 -7.83 -15.04 18.09
N LYS A 416 -6.99 -14.07 17.72
CA LYS A 416 -5.81 -13.67 18.50
C LYS A 416 -6.17 -12.66 19.59
N PHE A 417 -5.21 -12.41 20.49
CA PHE A 417 -5.32 -11.39 21.53
C PHE A 417 -5.67 -10.00 20.98
N ILE A 418 -6.56 -9.31 21.70
CA ILE A 418 -7.06 -7.95 21.46
C ILE A 418 -6.79 -7.14 22.74
N ASP A 419 -5.86 -6.19 22.65
CA ASP A 419 -5.58 -5.24 23.73
C ASP A 419 -6.58 -4.07 23.66
N VAL A 420 -7.76 -4.25 24.25
CA VAL A 420 -8.85 -3.26 24.20
C VAL A 420 -8.46 -1.91 24.82
N PRO A 421 -7.82 -1.86 26.02
CA PRO A 421 -7.37 -0.59 26.59
C PRO A 421 -6.44 0.20 25.66
N THR A 422 -5.36 -0.43 25.18
CA THR A 422 -4.41 0.25 24.28
C THR A 422 -5.08 0.63 22.96
N LEU A 423 -5.90 -0.25 22.38
CA LEU A 423 -6.65 0.04 21.16
C LEU A 423 -7.50 1.30 21.32
N CYS A 424 -8.35 1.37 22.34
CA CYS A 424 -9.28 2.49 22.49
C CYS A 424 -8.57 3.81 22.84
N GLU A 425 -7.38 3.75 23.46
CA GLU A 425 -6.61 4.95 23.78
C GLU A 425 -5.80 5.46 22.58
N MET A 426 -5.21 4.56 21.80
CA MET A 426 -4.21 4.95 20.80
C MET A 426 -4.80 5.53 19.51
N LEU A 427 -6.04 5.18 19.14
CA LEU A 427 -6.58 5.53 17.82
C LEU A 427 -6.77 7.04 17.66
N SER A 428 -6.59 7.55 16.44
CA SER A 428 -6.64 9.00 16.17
C SER A 428 -8.05 9.59 16.23
N TYR A 429 -9.10 8.78 16.05
CA TYR A 429 -10.52 9.21 16.00
C TYR A 429 -10.79 10.43 15.10
N THR A 430 -10.07 10.51 13.98
CA THR A 430 -10.23 11.53 12.94
C THR A 430 -11.06 10.97 11.77
N PRO A 431 -12.40 11.16 11.78
CA PRO A 431 -13.25 10.68 10.71
C PRO A 431 -12.91 11.41 9.40
N SER A 432 -12.77 10.66 8.31
CA SER A 432 -12.53 11.21 6.98
C SER A 432 -13.13 10.27 5.94
N LYS A 433 -13.72 10.86 4.89
CA LYS A 433 -14.19 10.14 3.71
C LYS A 433 -13.07 9.87 2.70
N ASP A 434 -12.06 10.74 2.66
CA ASP A 434 -10.95 10.61 1.72
C ASP A 434 -9.87 9.70 2.32
N ARG A 435 -9.70 8.54 1.69
CA ARG A 435 -8.76 7.48 2.09
C ARG A 435 -8.01 6.89 0.88
N LEU A 436 -8.18 7.48 -0.31
CA LEU A 436 -7.41 7.10 -1.48
C LEU A 436 -6.07 7.84 -1.45
N PHE A 437 -4.99 7.10 -1.69
CA PHE A 437 -3.67 7.67 -1.87
C PHE A 437 -3.40 7.81 -3.37
N LEU A 438 -3.32 9.04 -3.85
CA LEU A 438 -3.08 9.34 -5.26
C LEU A 438 -1.57 9.39 -5.55
N PRO A 439 -1.07 8.67 -6.57
CA PRO A 439 0.34 8.77 -6.95
C PRO A 439 0.64 10.07 -7.70
N ALA A 440 1.88 10.54 -7.58
CA ALA A 440 2.44 11.55 -8.47
C ALA A 440 2.94 10.88 -9.77
N GLN A 441 2.72 11.51 -10.92
CA GLN A 441 3.37 11.09 -12.17
C GLN A 441 4.79 11.67 -12.23
N SER A 442 5.76 10.86 -12.65
CA SER A 442 7.13 11.33 -12.86
C SER A 442 7.19 12.33 -14.01
N GLN A 443 8.01 13.36 -13.86
CA GLN A 443 8.29 14.32 -14.93
C GLN A 443 9.36 13.82 -15.91
N GLU A 444 10.19 12.87 -15.48
CA GLU A 444 11.33 12.34 -16.23
C GLU A 444 11.02 11.02 -16.95
N ASP A 445 10.01 10.28 -16.47
CA ASP A 445 9.61 8.99 -17.01
C ASP A 445 8.08 8.91 -17.16
N PRO A 446 7.56 8.91 -18.40
CA PRO A 446 6.12 8.91 -18.65
C PRO A 446 5.41 7.61 -18.23
N TYR A 447 6.15 6.54 -17.95
CA TYR A 447 5.60 5.24 -17.54
C TYR A 447 5.58 5.05 -16.02
N LEU A 448 6.12 6.01 -15.26
CA LEU A 448 6.36 5.91 -13.83
C LEU A 448 5.38 6.74 -13.00
N SER A 449 4.64 6.05 -12.14
CA SER A 449 3.84 6.65 -11.06
C SER A 449 4.50 6.37 -9.70
N ILE A 450 4.58 7.40 -8.85
CA ILE A 450 5.28 7.37 -7.56
C ILE A 450 4.26 7.54 -6.44
N TYR A 451 4.22 6.57 -5.53
CA TYR A 451 3.43 6.57 -4.30
C TYR A 451 4.39 6.84 -3.14
N ASP A 452 4.40 8.08 -2.65
CA ASP A 452 5.38 8.58 -1.68
C ASP A 452 4.67 9.03 -0.39
N PRO A 453 4.36 8.09 0.53
CA PRO A 453 3.70 8.44 1.77
C PRO A 453 4.60 9.33 2.65
N PRO A 454 4.04 10.11 3.59
CA PRO A 454 4.79 11.05 4.43
C PRO A 454 5.57 10.34 5.55
N VAL A 455 6.36 9.33 5.20
CA VAL A 455 7.23 8.56 6.09
C VAL A 455 8.59 8.37 5.44
N PRO A 456 9.68 8.37 6.22
CA PRO A 456 11.03 8.20 5.65
C PRO A 456 11.30 6.75 5.21
N ASP A 457 10.51 5.79 5.68
CA ASP A 457 10.81 4.36 5.57
C ASP A 457 10.76 3.83 4.13
N PHE A 458 9.83 4.31 3.29
CA PHE A 458 9.66 3.80 1.93
C PHE A 458 8.87 4.71 0.98
N THR A 459 9.11 4.48 -0.30
CA THR A 459 8.37 4.93 -1.47
C THR A 459 8.10 3.73 -2.37
N VAL A 460 6.93 3.66 -3.00
CA VAL A 460 6.61 2.64 -4.02
C VAL A 460 6.48 3.29 -5.39
N MET A 461 7.13 2.71 -6.38
CA MET A 461 7.11 3.15 -7.77
C MET A 461 6.41 2.09 -8.62
N LYS A 462 5.41 2.47 -9.40
CA LYS A 462 4.73 1.62 -10.38
C LYS A 462 5.15 2.03 -11.78
N MET A 463 5.64 1.08 -12.57
CA MET A 463 6.03 1.32 -13.96
C MET A 463 5.12 0.51 -14.89
N GLN A 464 4.47 1.20 -15.83
CA GLN A 464 3.58 0.62 -16.84
C GLN A 464 4.12 0.92 -18.23
N VAL A 465 4.90 -0.01 -18.77
CA VAL A 465 5.63 0.18 -20.04
C VAL A 465 4.92 -0.57 -21.17
N PRO A 466 4.52 0.11 -22.26
CA PRO A 466 3.89 -0.53 -23.40
C PRO A 466 4.82 -1.53 -24.10
N GLY A 467 4.24 -2.60 -24.65
CA GLY A 467 4.99 -3.63 -25.40
C GLY A 467 5.67 -3.13 -26.69
N SER A 468 5.40 -1.89 -27.11
CA SER A 468 6.10 -1.22 -28.22
C SER A 468 7.50 -0.72 -27.84
N VAL A 469 7.81 -0.62 -26.54
CA VAL A 469 9.13 -0.21 -26.05
C VAL A 469 10.06 -1.43 -26.03
N ALA A 470 11.13 -1.40 -26.82
CA ALA A 470 12.07 -2.54 -26.90
C ALA A 470 12.99 -2.66 -25.67
N GLU A 471 13.39 -1.52 -25.11
CA GLU A 471 14.26 -1.42 -23.93
C GLU A 471 13.73 -0.33 -23.00
N TYR A 472 13.69 -0.64 -21.70
CA TYR A 472 13.28 0.28 -20.65
C TYR A 472 14.36 0.35 -19.57
N LYS A 473 14.70 1.55 -19.14
CA LYS A 473 15.74 1.78 -18.14
C LYS A 473 15.12 2.14 -16.79
N VAL A 474 15.32 1.28 -15.80
CA VAL A 474 15.03 1.60 -14.41
C VAL A 474 16.15 2.50 -13.89
N LEU A 475 15.81 3.75 -13.57
CA LEU A 475 16.77 4.77 -13.17
C LEU A 475 17.43 4.45 -11.82
N ALA A 476 18.66 4.92 -11.64
CA ALA A 476 19.35 4.83 -10.35
C ALA A 476 18.64 5.71 -9.30
N VAL A 477 18.63 5.25 -8.06
CA VAL A 477 18.17 6.03 -6.90
C VAL A 477 19.22 5.91 -5.80
N ASP A 478 19.37 6.94 -4.97
CA ASP A 478 20.34 6.96 -3.85
C ASP A 478 19.86 6.12 -2.66
N SER A 479 19.42 4.89 -2.95
CA SER A 479 18.82 3.96 -2.00
C SER A 479 18.84 2.53 -2.55
N ALA A 480 19.04 1.54 -1.70
CA ALA A 480 18.73 0.17 -2.07
C ALA A 480 17.25 0.03 -2.44
N SER A 481 16.95 -0.85 -3.39
CA SER A 481 15.59 -1.05 -3.86
C SER A 481 15.31 -2.49 -4.27
N ILE A 482 14.02 -2.83 -4.29
CA ILE A 482 13.52 -4.14 -4.69
C ILE A 482 12.57 -3.94 -5.85
N LEU A 483 12.89 -4.53 -7.01
CA LEU A 483 12.07 -4.52 -8.21
C LEU A 483 11.30 -5.85 -8.33
N LEU A 484 9.99 -5.76 -8.53
CA LEU A 484 9.07 -6.87 -8.74
C LEU A 484 8.50 -6.80 -10.16
N VAL A 485 8.56 -7.91 -10.89
CA VAL A 485 7.86 -8.08 -12.17
C VAL A 485 6.48 -8.68 -11.92
N VAL A 486 5.41 -7.93 -12.23
CA VAL A 486 4.02 -8.40 -12.08
C VAL A 486 3.46 -8.92 -13.41
N GLN A 487 3.81 -8.28 -14.51
CA GLN A 487 3.40 -8.68 -15.87
C GLN A 487 4.58 -8.52 -16.82
N GLY A 488 4.67 -9.37 -17.84
CA GLY A 488 5.69 -9.31 -18.89
C GLY A 488 6.89 -10.23 -18.63
N ARG A 489 7.80 -10.24 -19.60
CA ARG A 489 9.08 -10.96 -19.56
C ARG A 489 10.18 -10.06 -20.09
N VAL A 490 11.23 -9.89 -19.30
CA VAL A 490 12.37 -9.04 -19.61
C VAL A 490 13.67 -9.78 -19.35
N THR A 491 14.73 -9.31 -19.96
CA THR A 491 16.09 -9.66 -19.58
C THR A 491 16.75 -8.42 -18.98
N ALA A 492 17.10 -8.48 -17.71
CA ALA A 492 17.76 -7.40 -16.99
C ALA A 492 19.28 -7.46 -17.20
N SER A 493 19.87 -6.32 -17.48
CA SER A 493 21.31 -6.11 -17.57
C SER A 493 21.70 -5.00 -16.60
N THR A 494 22.71 -5.25 -15.78
CA THR A 494 23.27 -4.27 -14.84
C THR A 494 24.77 -4.16 -15.06
N PRO A 495 25.40 -3.01 -14.72
CA PRO A 495 26.84 -2.85 -14.88
C PRO A 495 27.66 -3.90 -14.10
N THR A 496 27.12 -4.42 -13.01
CA THR A 496 27.81 -5.38 -12.13
C THR A 496 27.43 -6.84 -12.37
N ALA A 497 26.37 -7.12 -13.15
CA ALA A 497 26.00 -8.48 -13.51
C ALA A 497 26.82 -8.98 -14.70
N GLN A 498 27.61 -10.03 -14.50
CA GLN A 498 28.40 -10.66 -15.57
C GLN A 498 27.54 -11.29 -16.68
N THR A 499 26.30 -11.68 -16.37
CA THR A 499 25.37 -12.30 -17.32
C THR A 499 23.98 -11.66 -17.21
N PRO A 500 23.26 -11.49 -18.33
CA PRO A 500 21.89 -10.99 -18.31
C PRO A 500 20.97 -11.89 -17.48
N ILE A 501 20.06 -11.29 -16.71
CA ILE A 501 19.17 -11.96 -15.76
C ILE A 501 17.76 -12.02 -16.35
N PRO A 502 17.25 -13.20 -16.76
CA PRO A 502 15.87 -13.32 -17.24
C PRO A 502 14.89 -13.14 -16.08
N LEU A 503 13.93 -12.25 -16.24
CA LEU A 503 12.84 -12.00 -15.29
C LEU A 503 11.48 -12.16 -15.99
N GLN A 504 10.52 -12.72 -15.27
CA GLN A 504 9.13 -12.83 -15.68
C GLN A 504 8.23 -12.59 -14.47
N ARG A 505 6.90 -12.64 -14.62
CA ARG A 505 5.97 -12.52 -13.48
C ARG A 505 6.44 -13.31 -12.25
N GLY A 506 6.54 -12.61 -11.11
CA GLY A 506 7.05 -13.14 -9.85
C GLY A 506 8.57 -13.04 -9.69
N GLY A 507 9.29 -12.57 -10.70
CA GLY A 507 10.72 -12.26 -10.64
C GLY A 507 10.96 -11.05 -9.75
N VAL A 508 11.92 -11.18 -8.84
CA VAL A 508 12.31 -10.14 -7.88
C VAL A 508 13.81 -9.89 -8.02
N LEU A 509 14.19 -8.63 -8.12
CA LEU A 509 15.59 -8.20 -8.22
C LEU A 509 15.89 -7.19 -7.11
N PHE A 510 16.94 -7.46 -6.33
CA PHE A 510 17.53 -6.45 -5.45
C PHE A 510 18.49 -5.57 -6.26
N ILE A 511 18.39 -4.26 -6.09
CA ILE A 511 19.19 -3.23 -6.77
C ILE A 511 19.86 -2.39 -5.69
N GLY A 512 21.19 -2.35 -5.69
CA GLY A 512 21.95 -1.49 -4.77
C GLY A 512 21.75 -0.01 -5.06
N ALA A 513 22.06 0.84 -4.07
CA ALA A 513 22.00 2.28 -4.24
C ALA A 513 22.90 2.75 -5.38
N ASN A 514 22.43 3.78 -6.08
CA ASN A 514 23.09 4.43 -7.20
C ASN A 514 23.32 3.55 -8.44
N GLU A 515 22.66 2.38 -8.49
CA GLU A 515 22.69 1.47 -9.64
C GLU A 515 21.40 1.58 -10.46
N GLY A 516 21.55 1.59 -11.79
CA GLY A 516 20.44 1.51 -12.75
C GLY A 516 20.37 0.13 -13.42
N VAL A 517 19.20 -0.23 -13.94
CA VAL A 517 18.97 -1.51 -14.61
C VAL A 517 18.38 -1.29 -16.00
N SER A 518 19.02 -1.84 -17.02
CA SER A 518 18.45 -1.92 -18.38
C SER A 518 17.60 -3.18 -18.50
N LEU A 519 16.35 -3.03 -18.95
CA LEU A 519 15.41 -4.13 -19.17
C LEU A 519 15.11 -4.25 -20.66
N LYS A 520 15.57 -5.34 -21.28
CA LYS A 520 15.20 -5.68 -22.65
C LYS A 520 13.95 -6.54 -22.66
N LEU A 521 12.87 -6.10 -23.31
CA LEU A 521 11.63 -6.87 -23.39
C LEU A 521 11.82 -8.07 -24.32
N ALA A 522 11.39 -9.25 -23.88
CA ALA A 522 11.62 -10.50 -24.60
C ALA A 522 10.62 -10.74 -25.74
N MET A 523 9.43 -10.13 -25.66
CA MET A 523 8.32 -10.23 -26.62
C MET A 523 7.52 -8.92 -26.60
N PRO A 524 6.79 -8.56 -27.67
CA PRO A 524 5.83 -7.46 -27.63
C PRO A 524 4.70 -7.79 -26.66
N GLY A 525 4.76 -7.21 -25.47
CA GLY A 525 3.75 -7.36 -24.42
C GLY A 525 4.01 -6.37 -23.30
N ASP A 526 2.93 -5.78 -22.79
CA ASP A 526 3.02 -4.76 -21.77
C ASP A 526 3.69 -5.29 -20.50
N LEU A 527 4.50 -4.42 -19.90
CA LEU A 527 5.30 -4.69 -18.72
C LEU A 527 4.72 -3.90 -17.54
N LEU A 528 4.43 -4.60 -16.44
CA LEU A 528 4.02 -4.00 -15.17
C LEU A 528 5.05 -4.36 -14.11
N LEU A 529 5.70 -3.33 -13.57
CA LEU A 529 6.69 -3.47 -12.52
C LEU A 529 6.29 -2.65 -11.30
N PHE A 530 6.73 -3.10 -10.13
CA PHE A 530 6.75 -2.28 -8.94
C PHE A 530 8.16 -2.25 -8.35
N ARG A 531 8.57 -1.10 -7.81
CA ARG A 531 9.84 -0.94 -7.11
C ARG A 531 9.59 -0.30 -5.75
N ALA A 532 10.08 -0.93 -4.69
CA ALA A 532 10.14 -0.32 -3.36
C ALA A 532 11.55 0.20 -3.09
N CYS A 533 11.67 1.41 -2.53
CA CYS A 533 12.92 2.07 -2.17
C CYS A 533 12.68 3.04 -1.00
N CYS A 534 13.72 3.67 -0.47
CA CYS A 534 13.62 4.67 0.60
C CYS A 534 14.26 5.99 0.12
N LEU A 535 13.45 7.02 -0.15
CA LEU A 535 13.90 8.32 -0.66
C LEU A 535 14.12 9.30 0.51
N LEU A 536 15.37 9.49 0.93
CA LEU A 536 15.78 10.44 1.97
C LEU A 536 16.45 11.70 1.42
#